data_AF-A0A0W0VMB0-F1
#
_entry.id   AF-A0A0W0VMB0-F1
#
_cell.length_a   1.000
_cell.length_b   1.000
_cell.length_c   1.000
_cell.angle_alpha   90.00
_cell.angle_beta   90.00
_cell.angle_gamma   90.00
#
_symmetry.space_group_name_H-M   'P 1'
#
loop_
_entity.id
_entity.type
_entity.pdbx_description
1 polymer ?
#
loop_
_entity_poly.entity_id
_entity_poly.type
_entity_poly.pdbx_seq_one_letter_code
_entity_poly.pdbx_strand_id
1 'polypeptide(L)' 'MAIAIRLPEELEKELSMVAKKMRRSKSFMVREAISHYLEDIRDYQEATDALKNTERLYSFEEVRKELGLDD' A
#
# COMPACT_ATOMS: atom_id res chain seq x y z
N MET A 1 -9.41 -1.03 -19.87
CA MET A 1 -9.44 -2.51 -19.96
C MET A 1 -10.34 -3.05 -18.86
N ALA A 2 -11.04 -4.15 -19.11
CA ALA A 2 -11.89 -4.81 -18.11
C ALA A 2 -11.28 -6.16 -17.72
N ILE A 3 -11.34 -6.47 -16.42
CA ILE A 3 -10.90 -7.76 -15.86
C ILE A 3 -12.15 -8.41 -15.25
N ALA A 4 -12.43 -9.65 -15.63
CA ALA A 4 -13.48 -10.46 -15.03
C ALA A 4 -12.87 -11.41 -14.00
N ILE A 5 -13.36 -11.36 -12.76
CA ILE A 5 -12.84 -12.15 -11.63
C ILE A 5 -14.02 -12.85 -10.98
N ARG A 6 -13.87 -14.15 -10.68
CA ARG A 6 -14.85 -14.90 -9.90
C ARG A 6 -14.51 -14.77 -8.43
N LEU A 7 -15.47 -14.31 -7.62
CA LEU A 7 -15.31 -14.20 -6.17
C LEU A 7 -16.07 -15.35 -5.47
N PRO A 8 -15.56 -15.86 -4.34
CA PRO A 8 -16.36 -16.65 -3.40
C PRO A 8 -17.62 -15.88 -2.97
N GLU A 9 -18.69 -16.60 -2.64
CA GLU A 9 -19.99 -15.99 -2.32
C GLU A 9 -19.90 -15.07 -1.11
N GLU A 10 -19.17 -15.49 -0.08
CA GLU A 10 -18.97 -14.74 1.16
C GLU A 10 -18.28 -13.40 0.89
N LEU A 11 -17.23 -13.41 0.05
CA LEU A 11 -16.48 -12.22 -0.30
C LEU A 11 -17.30 -11.25 -1.17
N GLU A 12 -18.14 -11.78 -2.06
CA GLU A 12 -19.06 -10.97 -2.85
C GLU A 12 -20.07 -10.23 -1.94
N LYS A 13 -20.60 -10.92 -0.93
CA LYS A 13 -21.54 -10.35 0.05
C LYS A 13 -20.88 -9.23 0.86
N GLU A 14 -19.66 -9.46 1.36
CA GLU A 14 -18.90 -8.43 2.09
C GLU A 14 -18.61 -7.21 1.20
N LEU A 15 -18.10 -7.44 -0.01
CA LEU A 15 -17.82 -6.36 -0.98
C LEU A 15 -19.09 -5.54 -1.27
N SER A 16 -20.23 -6.22 -1.46
CA SER A 16 -21.53 -5.59 -1.65
C SER A 16 -21.95 -4.72 -0.45
N MET A 17 -21.73 -5.20 0.77
CA MET A 17 -22.07 -4.47 2.00
C MET A 17 -21.21 -3.21 2.16
N VAL A 18 -19.89 -3.35 2.01
CA VAL A 18 -18.93 -2.25 2.14
C VAL A 18 -19.18 -1.19 1.08
N ALA A 19 -19.34 -1.60 -0.18
CA ALA A 19 -19.62 -0.68 -1.29
C ALA A 19 -20.90 0.15 -1.04
N LYS A 20 -21.97 -0.50 -0.56
CA LYS A 20 -23.22 0.18 -0.17
C LYS A 20 -23.00 1.19 0.96
N LYS A 21 -22.31 0.79 2.03
CA LYS A 21 -22.01 1.67 3.18
C LYS A 21 -21.24 2.92 2.76
N MET A 22 -20.29 2.76 1.83
CA MET A 22 -19.46 3.86 1.32
C MET A 22 -20.12 4.65 0.19
N ARG A 23 -21.33 4.25 -0.27
CA ARG A 23 -22.01 4.82 -1.45
C ARG A 23 -21.12 4.80 -2.70
N ARG A 24 -20.36 3.73 -2.89
CA ARG A 24 -19.48 3.50 -4.05
C ARG A 24 -19.88 2.22 -4.78
N SER A 25 -19.40 2.06 -6.01
CA SER A 25 -19.61 0.83 -6.77
C SER A 25 -18.66 -0.28 -6.32
N LYS A 26 -19.04 -1.55 -6.52
CA LYS A 26 -18.14 -2.69 -6.26
C LYS A 26 -16.85 -2.60 -7.08
N SER A 27 -16.96 -2.17 -8.34
CA SER A 27 -15.80 -1.98 -9.22
C SER A 27 -14.83 -0.92 -8.68
N PHE A 28 -15.36 0.18 -8.13
CA PHE A 28 -14.53 1.18 -7.45
C PHE A 28 -13.78 0.56 -6.28
N MET A 29 -14.48 -0.16 -5.39
CA MET A 29 -13.88 -0.79 -4.22
C MET A 29 -12.80 -1.81 -4.59
N VAL A 30 -13.04 -2.65 -5.61
CA VAL A 30 -12.06 -3.63 -6.09
C VAL A 30 -10.81 -2.92 -6.64
N ARG A 31 -11.00 -1.85 -7.41
CA ARG A 31 -9.88 -1.10 -7.97
C ARG A 31 -9.03 -0.46 -6.86
N GLU A 32 -9.65 0.19 -5.87
CA GLU A 32 -8.91 0.76 -4.74
C GLU A 32 -8.17 -0.32 -3.95
N ALA A 33 -8.82 -1.45 -3.66
CA ALA A 33 -8.20 -2.56 -2.94
C ALA A 33 -6.96 -3.11 -3.68
N ILE A 34 -7.03 -3.24 -5.00
CA ILE A 34 -5.89 -3.67 -5.82
C ILE A 34 -4.78 -2.61 -5.78
N SER A 35 -5.11 -1.32 -5.92
CA SER A 35 -4.12 -0.24 -5.86
C SER A 35 -3.36 -0.24 -4.53
N HIS A 36 -4.07 -0.31 -3.41
CA HIS A 36 -3.46 -0.36 -2.08
C HIS A 36 -2.62 -1.62 -1.88
N TYR A 37 -3.10 -2.79 -2.31
CA TYR A 37 -2.31 -4.02 -2.19
C TYR A 37 -1.00 -3.96 -3.00
N LEU A 38 -1.01 -3.32 -4.17
CA LEU A 38 0.19 -3.12 -4.98
C LEU A 38 1.17 -2.11 -4.36
N GLU A 39 0.64 -1.09 -3.66
CA GLU A 39 1.42 -0.14 -2.88
C GLU A 39 2.12 -0.85 -1.71
N ASP A 40 1.38 -1.63 -0.91
CA ASP A 40 1.92 -2.41 0.20
C ASP A 40 3.05 -3.36 -0.23
N ILE A 41 2.88 -4.04 -1.38
CA ILE A 41 3.91 -4.92 -1.94
C ILE A 41 5.16 -4.11 -2.32
N ARG A 42 4.98 -2.93 -2.93
CA ARG A 42 6.09 -2.09 -3.36
C ARG A 42 6.87 -1.57 -2.16
N ASP A 43 6.17 -1.08 -1.14
CA ASP A 43 6.79 -0.59 0.09
C ASP A 43 7.58 -1.69 0.79
N TYR A 44 7.01 -2.90 0.85
CA TYR A 44 7.71 -4.06 1.40
C TYR A 44 8.98 -4.42 0.60
N GLN A 45 8.90 -4.38 -0.73
CA GLN A 45 10.05 -4.65 -1.60
C GLN A 45 11.14 -3.60 -1.43
N GLU A 46 10.79 -2.31 -1.43
CA GLU A 46 11.72 -1.21 -1.23
C GLU A 46 12.42 -1.30 0.12
N ALA A 47 11.68 -1.56 1.19
CA ALA A 47 12.25 -1.77 2.52
C ALA A 47 13.20 -2.99 2.56
N THR A 48 12.82 -4.08 1.89
CA THR A 48 13.65 -5.29 1.82
C THR A 48 14.93 -5.04 1.03
N ASP A 49 14.86 -4.27 -0.05
CA ASP A 49 16.03 -3.95 -0.86
C ASP A 49 16.95 -2.96 -0.14
N ALA A 50 16.39 -2.00 0.61
CA ALA A 50 17.16 -1.15 1.52
C ALA A 50 17.91 -1.96 2.59
N LEU A 51 17.32 -3.04 3.12
CA LEU A 51 18.00 -3.93 4.08
C LEU A 51 19.13 -4.75 3.43
N LYS A 52 18.99 -5.13 2.16
CA LYS A 52 20.03 -5.89 1.43
C LYS A 52 21.16 -4.99 0.98
N ASN A 53 20.86 -3.75 0.64
CA ASN A 53 21.86 -2.77 0.24
C ASN A 53 22.64 -2.33 1.47
N THR A 54 23.95 -2.59 1.49
CA THR A 54 24.88 -2.12 2.51
C THR A 54 25.25 -0.64 2.30
N GLU A 55 24.27 0.18 1.92
CA GLU A 55 24.49 1.63 1.90
C GLU A 55 24.74 2.11 3.32
N ARG A 56 25.43 3.25 3.44
CA ARG A 56 25.82 3.80 4.74
C ARG A 56 24.56 4.04 5.57
N LEU A 57 24.51 3.42 6.75
CA LEU A 57 23.52 3.76 7.76
C LEU A 57 23.92 5.09 8.41
N TYR A 58 22.96 6.00 8.53
CA TYR A 58 23.14 7.28 9.21
C TYR A 58 22.49 7.19 10.59
N SER A 59 23.21 7.63 11.61
CA SER A 59 22.62 7.87 12.94
C SER A 59 21.65 9.06 12.90
N PHE A 60 20.75 9.13 13.88
CA PHE A 60 19.81 10.23 13.98
C PHE A 60 20.50 11.59 14.08
N GLU A 61 21.63 11.68 14.79
CA GLU A 61 22.45 12.91 14.88
C GLU A 61 23.05 13.29 13.52
N GLU A 62 23.59 12.33 12.76
CA GLU A 62 24.12 12.60 11.42
C GLU A 62 23.04 13.14 10.48
N VAL A 63 21.84 12.56 10.50
CA VAL A 63 20.70 13.02 9.67
C VAL A 63 20.25 14.43 10.06
N ARG A 64 20.12 14.73 11.36
CA ARG A 64 19.71 16.07 11.80
C ARG A 64 20.72 17.13 11.41
N LYS A 65 22.01 16.83 11.53
CA LYS A 65 23.09 17.72 11.12
C LYS A 65 23.05 18.00 9.62
N GLU A 66 22.85 16.96 8.80
CA GLU A 66 22.82 17.08 7.34
C GLU A 66 21.60 17.86 6.84
N LEU A 67 20.45 17.72 7.52
CA LEU A 67 19.22 18.44 7.20
C LEU A 67 19.13 19.85 7.84
N GLY A 68 20.13 20.28 8.61
CA GLY A 68 20.11 21.58 9.31
C GLY A 68 19.04 21.67 10.40
N LEU A 69 18.73 20.54 11.05
CA LEU A 69 17.72 20.42 12.10
C LEU A 69 18.31 20.43 13.52
N ASP A 70 19.59 20.78 13.68
CA ASP A 70 20.32 20.81 14.95
C ASP A 70 20.42 22.20 15.60
N ASP A 71 19.82 23.21 14.98
CA ASP A 71 19.65 24.57 15.54
C ASP A 71 18.42 24.67 16.47
#